data_AF-A0A2M9AB11-F1
#
_entry.id   AF-A0A2M9AB11-F1
#
_cell.length_a   1.000
_cell.length_b   1.000
_cell.length_c   1.000
_cell.angle_alpha   90.00
_cell.angle_beta   90.00
_cell.angle_gamma   90.00
#
_symmetry.space_group_name_H-M   'P 1'
#
loop_
_entity.id
_entity.type
_entity.pdbx_description
1 polymer ?
#
loop_
_entity_poly.entity_id
_entity_poly.type
_entity_poly.pdbx_seq_one_letter_code
_entity_poly.pdbx_strand_id
1 'polypeptide(L)'
;MKLGIRTWALLCGMLPAFGFSAFIQSPIPPSTSKNFFKDMNGDSQMDQVEIVFLGNLSREYLDSTVARLELNWKDSNGISQVLTFPGSELPFNASNVNSIVLDLSQNPNLYRNTSLTEKSKTAKIVFRDSSELPISMSEKLSPIVESAYLAHHGSGKDSLRVRFSEPVSETSPNADFLEFKHAGDVQTISAAQVEWDADRSSVLLIWDAGQGFPLPRDSIRVLAGMLQDSLLNKSLATAPYAKIAGAYPFELQTNSLAMIRESDTLDHAPIFERVFADTSAKLPSSAEHGVALKIGGKDFREYVQEFANSSTEKVLPSDISIHLSLRLYTTSGAYVTSVTSETSCSDSHFLNGNCLENPQTFFLKWNLMANDRSIVATGAYLAKIFATIRYKDKVLWKSDSGKNAAQIWGVKRNLK
;
A
#
# COMPACT_ATOMS: atom_id res chain seq x y z
N MET A 1 -86.96 78.00 22.16
CA MET A 1 -87.80 76.81 21.93
C MET A 1 -87.52 76.28 20.53
N LYS A 2 -86.61 75.31 20.40
CA LYS A 2 -86.57 74.28 19.34
C LYS A 2 -85.53 73.22 19.73
N LEU A 3 -85.97 71.99 19.62
CA LEU A 3 -85.43 70.73 20.12
C LEU A 3 -84.29 70.16 19.26
N GLY A 4 -83.47 69.31 19.90
CA GLY A 4 -82.88 68.09 19.31
C GLY A 4 -81.52 68.29 18.62
N ILE A 5 -80.54 67.38 18.66
CA ILE A 5 -80.51 65.92 18.81
C ILE A 5 -79.09 65.50 19.31
N ARG A 6 -79.01 64.43 20.10
CA ARG A 6 -77.78 63.75 20.52
C ARG A 6 -77.20 62.89 19.38
N THR A 7 -75.88 62.86 19.24
CA THR A 7 -75.18 61.73 18.59
C THR A 7 -73.85 61.47 19.30
N TRP A 8 -73.72 60.27 19.86
CA TRP A 8 -72.47 59.73 20.40
C TRP A 8 -71.68 59.11 19.25
N ALA A 9 -70.40 59.50 19.09
CA ALA A 9 -69.48 58.84 18.16
C ALA A 9 -68.59 57.86 18.93
N LEU A 10 -68.77 56.57 18.66
CA LEU A 10 -67.84 55.50 19.03
C LEU A 10 -66.63 55.59 18.09
N LEU A 11 -65.44 55.87 18.65
CA LEU A 11 -64.17 55.79 17.93
C LEU A 11 -63.59 54.37 18.12
N CYS A 12 -63.81 53.49 17.14
CA CYS A 12 -63.08 52.24 17.01
C CYS A 12 -61.68 52.53 16.44
N GLY A 13 -60.65 52.46 17.28
CA GLY A 13 -59.26 52.46 16.84
C GLY A 13 -58.90 51.11 16.20
N MET A 14 -58.91 51.05 14.87
CA MET A 14 -58.29 49.95 14.13
C MET A 14 -56.76 50.17 14.10
N LEU A 15 -56.02 49.34 14.82
CA LEU A 15 -54.58 49.18 14.64
C LEU A 15 -54.35 48.31 13.39
N PRO A 16 -53.60 48.76 12.37
CA PRO A 16 -53.16 47.88 11.31
C PRO A 16 -52.08 46.96 11.86
N ALA A 17 -52.41 45.68 12.03
CA ALA A 17 -51.41 44.63 12.18
C ALA A 17 -50.66 44.51 10.85
N PHE A 18 -49.50 45.16 10.75
CA PHE A 18 -48.52 44.86 9.72
C PHE A 18 -47.97 43.46 10.00
N GLY A 19 -48.65 42.45 9.45
CA GLY A 19 -48.06 41.12 9.29
C GLY A 19 -46.90 41.25 8.32
N PHE A 20 -45.68 41.33 8.85
CA PHE A 20 -44.50 41.03 8.06
C PHE A 20 -44.57 39.55 7.71
N SER A 21 -45.08 39.22 6.52
CA SER A 21 -44.75 37.94 5.89
C SER A 21 -43.24 37.92 5.77
N ALA A 22 -42.59 37.10 6.60
CA ALA A 22 -41.19 36.78 6.43
C ALA A 22 -41.02 36.27 4.99
N PHE A 23 -40.28 37.02 4.19
CA PHE A 23 -39.92 36.60 2.85
C PHE A 23 -39.08 35.34 3.02
N ILE A 24 -39.67 34.16 2.76
CA ILE A 24 -38.95 32.89 2.78
C ILE A 24 -37.97 32.98 1.61
N GLN A 25 -36.74 33.40 1.89
CA GLN A 25 -35.66 33.29 0.92
C GLN A 25 -35.41 31.80 0.70
N SER A 26 -35.59 31.36 -0.54
CA SER A 26 -35.22 30.00 -0.93
C SER A 26 -33.76 29.73 -0.51
N PRO A 27 -33.45 28.53 0.03
CA PRO A 27 -32.10 28.21 0.43
C PRO A 27 -31.11 28.41 -0.71
N ILE A 28 -29.92 28.95 -0.40
CA ILE A 28 -28.83 29.10 -1.35
C ILE A 28 -28.37 27.69 -1.74
N PRO A 29 -28.48 27.29 -3.02
CA PRO A 29 -28.13 25.95 -3.45
C PRO A 29 -26.60 25.77 -3.51
N PRO A 30 -26.08 24.57 -3.18
CA PRO A 30 -24.73 24.17 -3.48
C PRO A 30 -24.54 24.01 -4.99
N SER A 31 -23.29 24.06 -5.43
CA SER A 31 -22.88 23.77 -6.80
C SER A 31 -23.18 22.31 -7.11
N THR A 32 -23.45 22.00 -8.37
CA THR A 32 -23.64 20.61 -8.83
C THR A 32 -22.33 19.91 -9.20
N SER A 33 -21.24 20.67 -9.34
CA SER A 33 -19.96 20.14 -9.85
C SER A 33 -18.72 20.63 -9.10
N LYS A 34 -18.89 21.49 -8.09
CA LYS A 34 -17.79 22.07 -7.32
C LYS A 34 -17.81 21.65 -5.84
N ASN A 35 -18.11 20.38 -5.56
CA ASN A 35 -18.03 19.84 -4.20
C ASN A 35 -17.07 18.66 -4.19
N PHE A 36 -16.12 18.71 -3.26
CA PHE A 36 -14.96 17.84 -3.31
C PHE A 36 -14.62 17.27 -1.93
N PHE A 37 -14.22 16.01 -1.92
CA PHE A 37 -13.29 15.50 -0.92
C PHE A 37 -11.88 15.70 -1.45
N LYS A 38 -11.03 16.40 -0.69
CA LYS A 38 -9.68 16.77 -1.10
C LYS A 38 -8.64 16.09 -0.21
N ASP A 39 -7.49 15.90 -0.80
CA ASP A 39 -6.23 15.61 -0.12
C ASP A 39 -5.39 16.91 -0.10
N MET A 40 -5.23 17.49 1.08
CA MET A 40 -4.51 18.75 1.29
C MET A 40 -3.02 18.54 1.54
N ASN A 41 -2.63 17.38 2.09
CA ASN A 41 -1.24 17.10 2.45
C ASN A 41 -0.47 16.30 1.37
N GLY A 42 -1.18 15.77 0.38
CA GLY A 42 -0.63 15.01 -0.75
C GLY A 42 -0.44 13.52 -0.47
N ASP A 43 -0.94 12.97 0.64
CA ASP A 43 -0.78 11.56 1.04
C ASP A 43 -1.78 10.59 0.39
N SER A 44 -2.56 11.08 -0.59
CA SER A 44 -3.62 10.37 -1.31
C SER A 44 -4.77 9.92 -0.39
N GLN A 45 -4.97 10.62 0.73
CA GLN A 45 -6.08 10.39 1.64
C GLN A 45 -6.93 11.65 1.76
N MET A 46 -8.24 11.45 1.78
CA MET A 46 -9.18 12.55 1.93
C MET A 46 -9.11 13.11 3.34
N ASP A 47 -8.73 14.37 3.46
CA ASP A 47 -8.55 15.07 4.73
C ASP A 47 -9.36 16.38 4.82
N GLN A 48 -9.97 16.81 3.71
CA GLN A 48 -10.82 18.00 3.66
C GLN A 48 -12.09 17.78 2.84
N VAL A 49 -13.18 18.45 3.24
CA VAL A 49 -14.42 18.54 2.47
C VAL A 49 -14.66 19.98 2.08
N GLU A 50 -14.93 20.23 0.81
CA GLU A 50 -15.34 21.54 0.30
C GLU A 50 -16.70 21.43 -0.37
N ILE A 51 -17.64 22.27 0.05
CA ILE A 51 -18.94 22.44 -0.60
C ILE A 51 -19.05 23.89 -1.03
N VAL A 52 -19.16 24.13 -2.33
CA VAL A 52 -19.28 25.48 -2.90
C VAL A 52 -20.74 25.79 -3.15
N PHE A 53 -21.17 27.00 -2.81
CA PHE A 53 -22.53 27.50 -2.99
C PHE A 53 -22.61 28.49 -4.16
N LEU A 54 -23.78 28.56 -4.79
CA LEU A 54 -24.04 29.48 -5.91
C LEU A 54 -24.22 30.93 -5.45
N GLY A 55 -24.31 31.17 -4.14
CA GLY A 55 -24.41 32.49 -3.54
C GLY A 55 -23.55 32.63 -2.29
N ASN A 56 -23.44 33.86 -1.79
CA ASN A 56 -22.68 34.16 -0.59
C ASN A 56 -23.44 33.69 0.66
N LEU A 57 -22.77 32.90 1.46
CA LEU A 57 -23.18 32.53 2.80
C LEU A 57 -22.90 33.70 3.75
N SER A 58 -23.69 33.76 4.81
CA SER A 58 -23.41 34.58 5.98
C SER A 58 -23.48 33.68 7.21
N ARG A 59 -22.89 34.15 8.32
CA ARG A 59 -23.00 33.44 9.59
C ARG A 59 -24.46 33.29 10.03
N GLU A 60 -25.24 34.35 9.88
CA GLU A 60 -26.68 34.36 10.14
C GLU A 60 -27.42 33.30 9.32
N TYR A 61 -27.13 33.18 8.01
CA TYR A 61 -27.75 32.17 7.15
C TYR A 61 -27.46 30.74 7.63
N LEU A 62 -26.21 30.44 7.99
CA LEU A 62 -25.85 29.11 8.50
C LEU A 62 -26.57 28.79 9.81
N ASP A 63 -26.67 29.78 10.71
CA ASP A 63 -27.33 29.62 12.01
C ASP A 63 -28.86 29.51 11.89
N SER A 64 -29.49 30.29 11.02
CA SER A 64 -30.96 30.40 10.89
C SER A 64 -31.57 29.40 9.91
N THR A 65 -30.83 28.97 8.88
CA THR A 65 -31.40 28.22 7.75
C THR A 65 -30.91 26.78 7.73
N VAL A 66 -29.62 26.55 7.97
CA VAL A 66 -29.02 25.20 7.94
C VAL A 66 -29.19 24.53 9.31
N ALA A 67 -29.87 23.38 9.36
CA ALA A 67 -29.94 22.61 10.59
C ALA A 67 -28.64 21.82 10.79
N ARG A 68 -28.21 21.07 9.75
CA ARG A 68 -26.98 20.26 9.78
C ARG A 68 -26.52 19.85 8.38
N LEU A 69 -25.24 19.52 8.27
CA LEU A 69 -24.63 18.84 7.14
C LEU A 69 -24.30 17.40 7.54
N GLU A 70 -24.69 16.44 6.72
CA GLU A 70 -24.47 15.00 6.90
C GLU A 70 -23.52 14.47 5.80
N LEU A 71 -22.47 13.75 6.21
CA LEU A 71 -21.48 13.14 5.32
C LEU A 71 -21.38 11.63 5.58
N ASN A 72 -21.39 10.81 4.53
CA ASN A 72 -21.12 9.38 4.66
C ASN A 72 -19.61 9.12 4.72
N TRP A 73 -19.13 8.64 5.87
CA TRP A 73 -17.71 8.39 6.13
C TRP A 73 -17.48 7.01 6.75
N LYS A 74 -16.23 6.55 6.82
CA LYS A 74 -15.88 5.30 7.52
C LYS A 74 -15.23 5.59 8.86
N ASP A 75 -15.59 4.85 9.91
CA ASP A 75 -14.89 4.91 11.20
C ASP A 75 -13.50 4.27 11.11
N SER A 76 -12.69 4.37 12.16
CA SER A 76 -11.35 3.76 12.22
C SER A 76 -11.32 2.24 11.95
N ASN A 77 -12.46 1.53 12.04
CA ASN A 77 -12.61 0.11 11.71
C ASN A 77 -13.06 -0.14 10.26
N GLY A 78 -13.23 0.91 9.46
CA GLY A 78 -13.71 0.84 8.08
C GLY A 78 -15.24 0.71 7.94
N ILE A 79 -16.00 0.84 9.04
CA ILE A 79 -17.45 0.72 9.06
C ILE A 79 -18.08 2.05 8.65
N SER A 80 -19.04 2.01 7.73
CA SER A 80 -19.74 3.23 7.27
C SER A 80 -20.60 3.84 8.38
N GLN A 81 -20.46 5.15 8.59
CA GLN A 81 -21.20 5.99 9.52
C GLN A 81 -21.57 7.32 8.87
N VAL A 82 -22.49 8.06 9.50
CA VAL A 82 -22.88 9.41 9.07
C VAL A 82 -22.27 10.43 10.03
N LEU A 83 -21.33 11.23 9.54
CA LEU A 83 -20.81 12.39 10.27
C LEU A 83 -21.83 13.52 10.17
N THR A 84 -22.16 14.14 11.29
CA THR A 84 -23.15 15.20 11.38
C THR A 84 -22.52 16.46 11.92
N PHE A 85 -22.68 17.57 11.21
CA PHE A 85 -22.16 18.88 11.58
C PHE A 85 -23.34 19.85 11.71
N PRO A 86 -23.70 20.31 12.92
CA PRO A 86 -24.74 21.32 13.10
C PRO A 86 -24.45 22.59 12.32
N GLY A 87 -25.48 23.27 11.80
CA GLY A 87 -25.30 24.53 11.05
C GLY A 87 -24.51 25.59 11.83
N SER A 88 -24.70 25.62 13.16
CA SER A 88 -23.97 26.49 14.08
C SER A 88 -22.50 26.11 14.31
N GLU A 89 -22.07 24.92 13.89
CA GLU A 89 -20.68 24.49 13.99
C GLU A 89 -19.98 24.50 12.62
N LEU A 90 -20.72 24.78 11.54
CA LEU A 90 -20.14 24.87 10.21
C LEU A 90 -19.17 26.07 10.14
N PRO A 91 -17.96 25.86 9.61
CA PRO A 91 -16.97 26.92 9.48
C PRO A 91 -17.45 27.95 8.46
N PHE A 92 -17.24 29.23 8.79
CA PHE A 92 -17.53 30.36 7.92
C PHE A 92 -16.27 31.18 7.73
N ASN A 93 -15.90 31.42 6.47
CA ASN A 93 -14.73 32.23 6.12
C ASN A 93 -15.19 33.49 5.36
N ALA A 94 -14.99 34.66 5.96
CA ALA A 94 -15.37 35.95 5.35
C ALA A 94 -14.59 36.27 4.07
N SER A 95 -13.44 35.63 3.83
CA SER A 95 -12.67 35.75 2.59
C SER A 95 -13.11 34.75 1.51
N ASN A 96 -13.87 33.72 1.88
CA ASN A 96 -14.40 32.70 0.97
C ASN A 96 -15.88 32.44 1.32
N VAL A 97 -16.69 33.48 1.10
CA VAL A 97 -18.09 33.54 1.57
C VAL A 97 -19.01 32.55 0.88
N ASN A 98 -18.62 31.94 -0.23
CA ASN A 98 -19.46 31.02 -0.98
C ASN A 98 -19.06 29.55 -0.80
N SER A 99 -18.34 29.20 0.26
CA SER A 99 -18.02 27.79 0.53
C SER A 99 -18.00 27.44 2.00
N ILE A 100 -18.21 26.14 2.25
CA ILE A 100 -17.98 25.51 3.54
C ILE A 100 -16.81 24.56 3.35
N VAL A 101 -15.78 24.74 4.18
CA VAL A 101 -14.55 23.93 4.15
C VAL A 101 -14.35 23.26 5.50
N LEU A 102 -14.58 21.95 5.56
CA LEU A 102 -14.38 21.14 6.75
C LEU A 102 -13.01 20.48 6.72
N ASP A 103 -12.23 20.69 7.78
CA ASP A 103 -10.98 19.97 8.00
C ASP A 103 -11.26 18.69 8.79
N LEU A 104 -10.97 17.54 8.17
CA LEU A 104 -11.12 16.21 8.78
C LEU A 104 -9.77 15.66 9.28
N SER A 105 -8.64 16.30 8.94
CA SER A 105 -7.28 15.83 9.24
C SER A 105 -7.02 15.66 10.74
N GLN A 106 -7.72 16.44 11.58
CA GLN A 106 -7.51 16.50 13.01
C GLN A 106 -8.33 15.46 13.80
N ASN A 107 -9.17 14.66 13.14
CA ASN A 107 -10.02 13.68 13.82
C ASN A 107 -9.41 12.26 13.74
N PRO A 108 -8.75 11.76 14.81
CA PRO A 108 -8.09 10.46 14.78
C PRO A 108 -9.06 9.27 14.71
N ASN A 109 -10.36 9.49 14.92
CA ASN A 109 -11.39 8.44 14.89
C ASN A 109 -11.95 8.18 13.49
N LEU A 110 -11.53 8.97 12.49
CA LEU A 110 -11.98 8.82 11.12
C LEU A 110 -11.03 7.92 10.33
N TYR A 111 -11.60 7.03 9.50
CA TYR A 111 -10.82 6.33 8.50
C TYR A 111 -10.26 7.32 7.48
N ARG A 112 -9.03 7.10 7.05
CA ARG A 112 -8.40 7.82 5.96
C ARG A 112 -8.83 7.20 4.63
N ASN A 113 -9.89 7.75 4.03
CA ASN A 113 -10.43 7.24 2.77
C ASN A 113 -9.49 7.57 1.61
N THR A 114 -9.13 6.57 0.81
CA THR A 114 -8.36 6.70 -0.43
C THR A 114 -9.23 6.60 -1.69
N SER A 115 -10.55 6.48 -1.53
CA SER A 115 -11.54 6.52 -2.61
C SER A 115 -12.96 6.71 -2.10
N LEU A 116 -13.86 7.22 -2.95
CA LEU A 116 -15.30 7.31 -2.63
C LEU A 116 -16.05 5.99 -2.83
N THR A 117 -16.87 5.65 -1.84
CA THR A 117 -17.94 4.66 -2.01
C THR A 117 -19.16 5.29 -2.67
N GLU A 118 -20.07 4.49 -3.25
CA GLU A 118 -21.34 4.99 -3.79
C GLU A 118 -22.14 5.82 -2.77
N LYS A 119 -22.08 5.47 -1.48
CA LYS A 119 -22.71 6.27 -0.42
C LYS A 119 -21.98 7.59 -0.17
N SER A 120 -20.65 7.59 -0.22
CA SER A 120 -19.80 8.77 0.01
C SER A 120 -19.84 9.77 -1.15
N LYS A 121 -20.30 9.37 -2.35
CA LYS A 121 -20.54 10.29 -3.48
C LYS A 121 -21.69 11.28 -3.24
N THR A 122 -22.45 11.12 -2.15
CA THR A 122 -23.54 12.04 -1.80
C THR A 122 -23.39 12.52 -0.35
N ALA A 123 -23.28 13.83 -0.19
CA ALA A 123 -23.49 14.53 1.08
C ALA A 123 -24.93 15.05 1.15
N LYS A 124 -25.39 15.47 2.32
CA LYS A 124 -26.76 15.98 2.49
C LYS A 124 -26.79 17.19 3.42
N ILE A 125 -27.41 18.27 2.97
CA ILE A 125 -27.78 19.38 3.85
C ILE A 125 -29.22 19.18 4.30
N VAL A 126 -29.45 19.30 5.59
CA VAL A 126 -30.79 19.35 6.19
C VAL A 126 -31.03 20.77 6.67
N PHE A 127 -32.10 21.38 6.20
CA PHE A 127 -32.51 22.72 6.58
C PHE A 127 -33.42 22.69 7.81
N ARG A 128 -33.59 23.84 8.48
CA ARG A 128 -34.42 23.92 9.71
C ARG A 128 -35.91 23.69 9.47
N ASP A 129 -36.38 23.89 8.25
CA ASP A 129 -37.74 23.53 7.82
C ASP A 129 -37.90 22.02 7.54
N SER A 130 -36.87 21.21 7.84
CA SER A 130 -36.77 19.77 7.59
C SER A 130 -36.68 19.37 6.11
N SER A 131 -36.53 20.33 5.20
CA SER A 131 -36.18 20.00 3.81
C SER A 131 -34.75 19.48 3.73
N GLU A 132 -34.53 18.53 2.82
CA GLU A 132 -33.23 17.89 2.60
C GLU A 132 -32.75 18.15 1.18
N LEU A 133 -31.47 18.43 1.03
CA LEU A 133 -30.84 18.67 -0.26
C LEU A 133 -29.61 17.76 -0.42
N PRO A 134 -29.67 16.76 -1.31
CA PRO A 134 -28.51 15.95 -1.64
C PRO A 134 -27.48 16.77 -2.42
N ILE A 135 -26.20 16.49 -2.16
CA ILE A 135 -25.06 17.17 -2.76
C ILE A 135 -24.18 16.11 -3.39
N SER A 136 -24.02 16.17 -4.71
CA SER A 136 -23.06 15.33 -5.42
C SER A 136 -21.64 15.74 -5.04
N MET A 137 -20.87 14.76 -4.57
CA MET A 137 -19.49 14.90 -4.16
C MET A 137 -18.57 14.16 -5.12
N SER A 138 -17.46 14.79 -5.48
CA SER A 138 -16.37 14.18 -6.25
C SER A 138 -15.11 14.08 -5.40
N GLU A 139 -14.19 13.19 -5.75
CA GLU A 139 -12.87 13.16 -5.14
C GLU A 139 -11.87 14.00 -5.92
N LYS A 140 -10.91 14.54 -5.17
CA LYS A 140 -9.76 15.27 -5.67
C LYS A 140 -8.52 14.77 -4.94
N LEU A 141 -8.21 13.50 -5.18
CA LEU A 141 -7.04 12.81 -4.63
C LEU A 141 -5.90 12.88 -5.62
N SER A 142 -4.69 13.00 -5.11
CA SER A 142 -3.50 12.98 -5.95
C SER A 142 -3.05 11.54 -6.17
N PRO A 143 -2.73 11.12 -7.42
CA PRO A 143 -2.09 9.85 -7.63
C PRO A 143 -0.67 9.88 -7.05
N ILE A 144 -0.35 8.93 -6.19
CA ILE A 144 0.96 8.80 -5.54
C ILE A 144 1.60 7.46 -5.85
N VAL A 145 2.89 7.33 -5.54
CA VAL A 145 3.53 6.01 -5.48
C VAL A 145 3.05 5.31 -4.20
N GLU A 146 2.31 4.22 -4.35
CA GLU A 146 1.90 3.36 -3.24
C GLU A 146 3.07 2.49 -2.78
N SER A 147 3.81 1.91 -3.74
CA SER A 147 5.00 1.11 -3.45
C SER A 147 5.95 1.06 -4.63
N ALA A 148 7.22 0.78 -4.36
CA ALA A 148 8.22 0.57 -5.39
C ALA A 148 9.14 -0.58 -4.97
N TYR A 149 9.50 -1.45 -5.90
CA TYR A 149 10.39 -2.57 -5.65
C TYR A 149 11.39 -2.82 -6.79
N LEU A 150 12.66 -3.08 -6.47
CA LEU A 150 13.64 -3.50 -7.48
C LEU A 150 13.30 -4.91 -7.96
N ALA A 151 12.97 -5.04 -9.25
CA ALA A 151 12.62 -6.30 -9.88
C ALA A 151 13.88 -7.10 -10.25
N HIS A 152 14.95 -6.43 -10.70
CA HIS A 152 16.28 -7.02 -10.93
C HIS A 152 17.37 -6.01 -10.56
N HIS A 153 18.45 -6.49 -9.92
CA HIS A 153 19.62 -5.68 -9.58
C HIS A 153 20.90 -6.54 -9.62
N GLY A 154 21.92 -6.13 -10.37
CA GLY A 154 23.24 -6.78 -10.37
C GLY A 154 23.37 -8.04 -11.23
N SER A 155 22.31 -8.48 -11.91
CA SER A 155 22.35 -9.51 -12.96
C SER A 155 21.30 -9.21 -14.04
N GLY A 156 21.73 -9.06 -15.29
CA GLY A 156 20.84 -8.64 -16.39
C GLY A 156 20.66 -7.12 -16.45
N LYS A 157 19.52 -6.65 -16.98
CA LYS A 157 19.16 -5.23 -16.96
C LYS A 157 18.51 -4.90 -15.62
N ASP A 158 19.01 -3.87 -14.94
CA ASP A 158 18.45 -3.41 -13.68
C ASP A 158 17.04 -2.87 -13.92
N SER A 159 16.10 -3.20 -13.02
CA SER A 159 14.70 -2.82 -13.19
C SER A 159 14.00 -2.51 -11.87
N LEU A 160 13.09 -1.54 -11.91
CA LEU A 160 12.28 -1.07 -10.80
C LEU A 160 10.81 -1.17 -11.19
N ARG A 161 10.01 -1.89 -10.41
CA ARG A 161 8.56 -1.82 -10.54
C ARG A 161 8.00 -0.80 -9.55
N VAL A 162 7.16 0.08 -10.04
CA VAL A 162 6.46 1.10 -9.27
C VAL A 162 4.96 0.85 -9.39
N ARG A 163 4.26 0.90 -8.26
CA ARG A 163 2.80 0.77 -8.18
C ARG A 163 2.21 2.04 -7.60
N PHE A 164 1.13 2.49 -8.21
CA PHE A 164 0.44 3.73 -7.86
C PHE A 164 -0.81 3.47 -7.02
N SER A 165 -1.27 4.50 -6.30
CA SER A 165 -2.52 4.44 -5.50
C SER A 165 -3.77 4.17 -6.35
N GLU A 166 -3.70 4.49 -7.64
CA GLU A 166 -4.77 4.35 -8.62
C GLU A 166 -4.21 4.26 -10.04
N PRO A 167 -5.01 3.85 -11.05
CA PRO A 167 -4.60 3.89 -12.45
C PRO A 167 -4.23 5.30 -12.91
N VAL A 168 -3.07 5.44 -13.58
CA VAL A 168 -2.52 6.73 -13.99
C VAL A 168 -2.28 6.83 -15.50
N SER A 169 -2.23 8.06 -15.99
CA SER A 169 -1.83 8.39 -17.36
C SER A 169 -0.81 9.52 -17.35
N GLU A 170 0.16 9.46 -18.26
CA GLU A 170 1.14 10.53 -18.42
C GLU A 170 0.48 11.80 -18.97
N THR A 171 0.78 12.97 -18.40
CA THR A 171 0.29 14.26 -18.92
C THR A 171 1.05 14.73 -20.14
N SER A 172 2.25 14.19 -20.35
CA SER A 172 3.13 14.50 -21.48
C SER A 172 3.82 13.20 -21.94
N PRO A 173 3.73 12.83 -23.23
CA PRO A 173 4.38 11.62 -23.73
C PRO A 173 5.90 11.71 -23.57
N ASN A 174 6.53 10.59 -23.19
CA ASN A 174 7.99 10.44 -23.08
C ASN A 174 8.69 11.39 -22.09
N ALA A 175 7.94 12.03 -21.19
CA ALA A 175 8.55 12.84 -20.14
C ALA A 175 8.82 11.98 -18.90
N ASP A 176 9.94 12.24 -18.24
CA ASP A 176 10.23 11.62 -16.94
C ASP A 176 9.14 12.02 -15.93
N PHE A 177 8.59 11.04 -15.22
CA PHE A 177 7.43 11.23 -14.35
C PHE A 177 7.70 10.84 -12.89
N LEU A 178 8.91 10.38 -12.58
CA LEU A 178 9.34 9.99 -11.24
C LEU A 178 10.64 10.68 -10.86
N GLU A 179 10.82 10.91 -9.57
CA GLU A 179 12.08 11.32 -8.97
C GLU A 179 12.37 10.43 -7.75
N PHE A 180 13.65 10.19 -7.49
CA PHE A 180 14.11 9.49 -6.31
C PHE A 180 15.04 10.36 -5.46
N LYS A 181 15.09 10.02 -4.18
CA LYS A 181 15.89 10.67 -3.17
C LYS A 181 16.91 9.68 -2.63
N HIS A 182 18.19 9.99 -2.80
CA HIS A 182 19.33 9.23 -2.30
C HIS A 182 20.17 10.10 -1.37
N ALA A 183 20.39 9.68 -0.13
CA ALA A 183 21.21 10.40 0.87
C ALA A 183 20.86 11.89 1.09
N GLY A 184 19.65 12.32 0.72
CA GLY A 184 19.22 13.72 0.81
C GLY A 184 19.06 14.40 -0.55
N ASP A 185 19.78 13.94 -1.56
CA ASP A 185 19.77 14.49 -2.91
C ASP A 185 18.60 13.93 -3.73
N VAL A 186 17.90 14.81 -4.44
CA VAL A 186 16.75 14.47 -5.28
C VAL A 186 17.18 14.47 -6.74
N GLN A 187 16.84 13.40 -7.45
CA GLN A 187 17.21 13.18 -8.84
C GLN A 187 16.00 12.67 -9.64
N THR A 188 15.82 13.17 -10.85
CA THR A 188 14.81 12.65 -11.78
C THR A 188 15.20 11.26 -12.26
N ILE A 189 14.22 10.37 -12.38
CA ILE A 189 14.41 9.04 -12.96
C ILE A 189 14.26 9.13 -14.47
N SER A 190 15.34 8.82 -15.18
CA SER A 190 15.33 8.57 -16.61
C SER A 190 15.65 7.08 -16.84
N ALA A 191 14.63 6.29 -17.18
CA ALA A 191 14.78 4.88 -17.51
C ALA A 191 14.98 4.69 -19.02
N ALA A 192 15.75 3.68 -19.43
CA ALA A 192 15.96 3.38 -20.85
C ALA A 192 14.69 2.83 -21.51
N GLN A 193 13.86 2.12 -20.74
CA GLN A 193 12.58 1.61 -21.18
C GLN A 193 11.53 1.68 -20.06
N VAL A 194 10.29 1.95 -20.45
CA VAL A 194 9.13 2.06 -19.57
C VAL A 194 8.04 1.11 -20.08
N GLU A 195 7.64 0.14 -19.27
CA GLU A 195 6.59 -0.83 -19.60
C GLU A 195 5.42 -0.69 -18.61
N TRP A 196 4.26 -0.29 -19.11
CA TRP A 196 3.06 -0.17 -18.28
C TRP A 196 2.28 -1.48 -18.22
N ASP A 197 1.77 -1.82 -17.03
CA ASP A 197 0.76 -2.87 -16.90
C ASP A 197 -0.55 -2.42 -17.59
N ALA A 198 -1.35 -3.38 -18.06
CA ALA A 198 -2.54 -3.11 -18.88
C ALA A 198 -3.60 -2.23 -18.18
N ASP A 199 -3.67 -2.31 -16.86
CA ASP A 199 -4.59 -1.52 -16.02
C ASP A 199 -4.02 -0.16 -15.60
N ARG A 200 -2.79 0.16 -16.01
CA ARG A 200 -2.07 1.40 -15.68
C ARG A 200 -1.89 1.64 -14.17
N SER A 201 -2.03 0.61 -13.33
CA SER A 201 -1.80 0.70 -11.88
C SER A 201 -0.33 0.56 -11.52
N SER A 202 0.49 0.02 -12.42
CA SER A 202 1.90 -0.26 -12.20
C SER A 202 2.73 -0.05 -13.46
N VAL A 203 4.01 0.23 -13.28
CA VAL A 203 4.99 0.41 -14.35
C VAL A 203 6.30 -0.28 -13.99
N LEU A 204 6.92 -0.92 -14.99
CA LEU A 204 8.26 -1.48 -14.91
C LEU A 204 9.23 -0.55 -15.66
N LEU A 205 10.21 -0.03 -14.94
CA LEU A 205 11.29 0.81 -15.45
C LEU A 205 12.53 -0.07 -15.61
N ILE A 206 13.20 0.04 -16.74
CA ILE A 206 14.36 -0.79 -17.08
C ILE A 206 15.52 0.11 -17.50
N TRP A 207 16.70 -0.17 -16.96
CA TRP A 207 17.94 0.58 -17.23
C TRP A 207 18.94 -0.24 -18.04
N ASP A 208 19.77 0.47 -18.79
CA ASP A 208 21.02 -0.08 -19.31
C ASP A 208 22.13 0.07 -18.25
N ALA A 209 23.12 -0.83 -18.28
CA ALA A 209 24.15 -0.91 -17.25
C ALA A 209 24.93 0.40 -17.06
N GLY A 210 25.13 0.81 -15.80
CA GLY A 210 25.98 1.95 -15.42
C GLY A 210 25.30 3.33 -15.39
N GLN A 211 23.98 3.40 -15.51
CA GLN A 211 23.21 4.64 -15.32
C GLN A 211 22.71 4.78 -13.87
N GLY A 212 22.35 6.01 -13.46
CA GLY A 212 21.90 6.39 -12.12
C GLY A 212 20.64 5.66 -11.65
N PHE A 213 20.82 4.39 -11.32
CA PHE A 213 19.78 3.46 -10.91
C PHE A 213 19.47 3.66 -9.43
N PRO A 214 18.18 3.77 -9.05
CA PRO A 214 17.80 3.88 -7.65
C PRO A 214 18.15 2.61 -6.88
N LEU A 215 18.69 2.76 -5.68
CA LEU A 215 19.12 1.67 -4.83
C LEU A 215 18.03 1.27 -3.83
N PRO A 216 18.11 0.08 -3.20
CA PRO A 216 17.28 -0.21 -2.04
C PRO A 216 17.44 0.90 -0.99
N ARG A 217 16.33 1.29 -0.35
CA ARG A 217 16.24 2.37 0.68
C ARG A 217 16.20 3.79 0.15
N ASP A 218 16.50 4.01 -1.13
CA ASP A 218 16.13 5.26 -1.76
C ASP A 218 14.61 5.44 -1.67
N SER A 219 14.16 6.68 -1.73
CA SER A 219 12.73 6.96 -1.68
C SER A 219 12.29 7.61 -2.98
N ILE A 220 11.17 7.20 -3.54
CA ILE A 220 10.67 7.60 -4.86
C ILE A 220 9.31 8.26 -4.75
N ARG A 221 9.02 9.21 -5.63
CA ARG A 221 7.68 9.78 -5.79
C ARG A 221 7.42 10.22 -7.22
N VAL A 222 6.17 10.55 -7.49
CA VAL A 222 5.73 11.15 -8.76
C VAL A 222 6.17 12.61 -8.84
N LEU A 223 6.69 13.02 -10.00
CA LEU A 223 6.93 14.43 -10.31
C LEU A 223 5.60 15.19 -10.40
N ALA A 224 5.56 16.40 -9.86
CA ALA A 224 4.35 17.21 -9.79
C ALA A 224 3.77 17.48 -11.20
N GLY A 225 2.49 17.18 -11.39
CA GLY A 225 1.77 17.41 -12.64
C GLY A 225 2.08 16.47 -13.79
N MET A 226 2.93 15.45 -13.59
CA MET A 226 3.39 14.55 -14.65
C MET A 226 2.48 13.34 -14.85
N LEU A 227 1.76 12.92 -13.80
CA LEU A 227 0.74 11.88 -13.88
C LEU A 227 -0.62 12.44 -13.48
N GLN A 228 -1.67 11.86 -14.07
CA GLN A 228 -3.05 12.13 -13.71
C GLN A 228 -3.89 10.86 -13.68
N ASP A 229 -4.93 10.86 -12.85
CA ASP A 229 -5.91 9.78 -12.74
C ASP A 229 -7.01 9.87 -13.83
N SER A 230 -8.01 8.98 -13.72
CA SER A 230 -9.19 8.96 -14.59
C SER A 230 -10.14 10.15 -14.40
N LEU A 231 -10.03 10.86 -13.29
CA LEU A 231 -10.80 12.06 -12.94
C LEU A 231 -10.04 13.35 -13.25
N LEU A 232 -8.87 13.25 -13.89
CA LEU A 232 -7.94 14.34 -14.23
C LEU A 232 -7.31 15.03 -13.01
N ASN A 233 -7.31 14.39 -11.85
CA ASN A 233 -6.51 14.83 -10.71
C ASN A 233 -5.04 14.57 -10.98
N LYS A 234 -4.19 15.54 -10.65
CA LYS A 234 -2.76 15.50 -10.96
C LYS A 234 -1.91 15.23 -9.72
N SER A 235 -0.74 14.64 -9.94
CA SER A 235 0.29 14.49 -8.90
C SER A 235 0.69 15.85 -8.31
N LEU A 236 0.77 15.95 -6.98
CA LEU A 236 1.15 17.17 -6.25
C LEU A 236 2.65 17.19 -5.92
N ALA A 237 3.23 18.38 -5.80
CA ALA A 237 4.63 18.55 -5.38
C ALA A 237 4.88 18.13 -3.91
N THR A 238 3.82 18.07 -3.11
CA THR A 238 3.83 17.61 -1.72
C THR A 238 3.67 16.10 -1.59
N ALA A 239 3.51 15.36 -2.70
CA ALA A 239 3.37 13.91 -2.66
C ALA A 239 4.50 13.25 -1.84
N PRO A 240 4.18 12.30 -0.96
CA PRO A 240 5.15 11.66 -0.10
C PRO A 240 6.09 10.79 -0.93
N TYR A 241 7.32 10.63 -0.42
CA TYR A 241 8.23 9.63 -0.96
C TYR A 241 7.88 8.24 -0.41
N ALA A 242 7.68 7.28 -1.31
CA ALA A 242 7.59 5.86 -0.98
C ALA A 242 9.00 5.28 -0.93
N LYS A 243 9.29 4.42 0.06
CA LYS A 243 10.59 3.73 0.09
C LYS A 243 10.65 2.68 -1.02
N ILE A 244 11.77 2.65 -1.73
CA ILE A 244 12.09 1.61 -2.69
C ILE A 244 12.49 0.36 -1.91
N ALA A 245 11.61 -0.62 -1.92
CA ALA A 245 11.96 -1.99 -1.56
C ALA A 245 12.88 -2.56 -2.65
N GLY A 246 13.70 -3.56 -2.37
CA GLY A 246 14.59 -4.05 -3.41
C GLY A 246 15.66 -4.98 -2.91
N ALA A 247 16.18 -5.78 -3.86
CA ALA A 247 17.07 -6.93 -3.70
C ALA A 247 17.61 -7.05 -2.29
N TYR A 248 16.87 -7.79 -1.48
CA TYR A 248 17.44 -8.25 -0.24
C TYR A 248 18.73 -9.01 -0.59
N PRO A 249 19.77 -8.96 0.25
CA PRO A 249 20.99 -9.74 0.06
C PRO A 249 20.76 -11.25 0.30
N PHE A 250 19.56 -11.72 -0.06
CA PHE A 250 19.03 -13.05 0.09
C PHE A 250 18.48 -13.49 -1.26
N GLU A 251 18.97 -14.60 -1.78
CA GLU A 251 18.39 -15.23 -2.96
C GLU A 251 17.87 -16.62 -2.58
N LEU A 252 16.59 -16.88 -2.83
CA LEU A 252 15.99 -18.20 -2.63
C LEU A 252 15.94 -18.94 -3.97
N GLN A 253 16.71 -20.01 -4.11
CA GLN A 253 16.77 -20.84 -5.31
C GLN A 253 16.23 -22.25 -5.03
N THR A 254 15.58 -22.83 -6.04
CA THR A 254 15.08 -24.20 -6.03
C THR A 254 15.13 -24.75 -7.44
N ASN A 255 15.13 -26.08 -7.55
CA ASN A 255 15.06 -26.77 -8.84
C ASN A 255 13.64 -27.29 -9.07
N SER A 256 13.17 -27.28 -10.32
CA SER A 256 11.86 -27.80 -10.71
C SER A 256 11.89 -29.26 -11.15
N LEU A 257 13.06 -29.83 -11.46
CA LEU A 257 13.20 -31.23 -11.88
C LEU A 257 14.49 -31.84 -11.32
N ALA A 258 14.38 -32.98 -10.62
CA ALA A 258 15.53 -33.78 -10.20
C ALA A 258 15.47 -35.19 -10.80
N MET A 259 16.65 -35.71 -11.16
CA MET A 259 16.81 -37.07 -11.67
C MET A 259 17.47 -37.94 -10.60
N ILE A 260 16.79 -39.04 -10.21
CA ILE A 260 17.28 -40.02 -9.24
C ILE A 260 18.09 -41.10 -9.95
N ARG A 261 19.32 -41.38 -9.49
CA ARG A 261 20.05 -42.60 -9.84
C ARG A 261 19.92 -43.62 -8.71
N GLU A 262 19.92 -44.91 -9.04
CA GLU A 262 19.85 -45.99 -8.03
C GLU A 262 21.02 -45.98 -7.03
N SER A 263 22.17 -45.42 -7.39
CA SER A 263 23.29 -45.23 -6.46
C SER A 263 23.07 -44.14 -5.41
N ASP A 264 22.09 -43.25 -5.62
CA ASP A 264 21.88 -42.07 -4.78
C ASP A 264 20.97 -42.39 -3.57
N THR A 265 20.38 -43.58 -3.53
CA THR A 265 19.58 -44.06 -2.39
C THR A 265 20.50 -44.52 -1.27
N LEU A 266 20.89 -43.58 -0.42
CA LEU A 266 21.56 -43.88 0.85
C LEU A 266 20.49 -44.25 1.88
N ASP A 267 20.27 -45.54 2.12
CA ASP A 267 19.29 -46.09 3.08
C ASP A 267 19.43 -45.53 4.52
N HIS A 268 20.50 -44.78 4.82
CA HIS A 268 20.81 -44.25 6.15
C HIS A 268 20.97 -42.71 6.18
N ALA A 269 20.79 -42.02 5.06
CA ALA A 269 20.83 -40.57 5.03
C ALA A 269 19.55 -39.96 5.65
N PRO A 270 19.64 -38.80 6.32
CA PRO A 270 18.45 -38.10 6.78
C PRO A 270 17.56 -37.68 5.60
N ILE A 271 16.24 -37.63 5.81
CA ILE A 271 15.27 -37.22 4.76
C ILE A 271 15.60 -35.82 4.23
N PHE A 272 16.04 -34.95 5.14
CA PHE A 272 16.52 -33.62 4.81
C PHE A 272 17.92 -33.40 5.37
N GLU A 273 18.78 -32.83 4.55
CA GLU A 273 20.15 -32.51 4.90
C GLU A 273 20.38 -31.01 4.80
N ARG A 274 21.12 -30.46 5.77
CA ARG A 274 21.58 -29.07 5.77
C ARG A 274 22.97 -29.03 5.18
N VAL A 275 23.10 -28.41 4.02
CA VAL A 275 24.36 -28.25 3.29
C VAL A 275 24.77 -26.78 3.35
N PHE A 276 26.02 -26.54 3.72
CA PHE A 276 26.62 -25.21 3.80
C PHE A 276 27.77 -25.17 2.79
N ALA A 277 27.73 -24.22 1.87
CA ALA A 277 28.72 -24.09 0.81
C ALA A 277 29.00 -22.62 0.49
N ASP A 278 30.10 -22.32 -0.18
CA ASP A 278 30.29 -21.00 -0.78
C ASP A 278 29.30 -20.76 -1.94
N THR A 279 29.29 -19.55 -2.48
CA THR A 279 28.43 -19.19 -3.62
C THR A 279 28.95 -19.69 -4.98
N SER A 280 30.15 -20.28 -5.03
CA SER A 280 30.70 -20.88 -6.26
C SER A 280 30.08 -22.25 -6.54
N ALA A 281 29.64 -22.95 -5.50
CA ALA A 281 28.86 -24.16 -5.61
C ALA A 281 27.50 -23.88 -6.27
N LYS A 282 27.20 -24.61 -7.35
CA LYS A 282 25.90 -24.55 -8.05
C LYS A 282 24.87 -25.37 -7.28
N LEU A 283 24.27 -24.77 -6.24
CA LEU A 283 23.22 -25.37 -5.43
C LEU A 283 21.89 -24.63 -5.60
N PRO A 284 20.76 -25.35 -5.77
CA PRO A 284 20.69 -26.77 -6.08
C PRO A 284 21.26 -27.09 -7.47
N SER A 285 21.90 -28.25 -7.62
CA SER A 285 22.26 -28.76 -8.95
C SER A 285 21.04 -29.32 -9.69
N SER A 286 21.17 -29.61 -10.99
CA SER A 286 20.08 -30.17 -11.80
C SER A 286 19.60 -31.57 -11.36
N ALA A 287 20.35 -32.24 -10.48
CA ALA A 287 20.00 -33.55 -9.93
C ALA A 287 19.45 -33.47 -8.49
N GLU A 288 19.35 -32.28 -7.90
CA GLU A 288 18.99 -32.12 -6.50
C GLU A 288 17.68 -31.34 -6.35
N HIS A 289 16.87 -31.76 -5.37
CA HIS A 289 15.72 -31.01 -4.90
C HIS A 289 15.98 -30.46 -3.51
N GLY A 290 15.43 -29.27 -3.26
CA GLY A 290 15.61 -28.58 -2.01
C GLY A 290 15.51 -27.08 -2.19
N VAL A 291 15.82 -26.36 -1.12
CA VAL A 291 15.73 -24.90 -1.07
C VAL A 291 17.09 -24.35 -0.69
N ALA A 292 17.72 -23.61 -1.60
CA ALA A 292 18.98 -22.92 -1.37
C ALA A 292 18.71 -21.45 -1.05
N LEU A 293 19.27 -20.98 0.05
CA LEU A 293 19.24 -19.59 0.46
C LEU A 293 20.67 -19.04 0.40
N LYS A 294 20.94 -18.12 -0.52
CA LYS A 294 22.22 -17.41 -0.56
C LYS A 294 22.16 -16.22 0.38
N ILE A 295 23.16 -16.08 1.24
CA ILE A 295 23.28 -15.05 2.28
C ILE A 295 24.75 -14.66 2.46
N GLY A 296 25.01 -13.63 3.26
CA GLY A 296 26.38 -13.25 3.62
C GLY A 296 26.99 -12.18 2.72
N GLY A 297 28.16 -11.69 3.14
CA GLY A 297 28.88 -10.63 2.45
C GLY A 297 28.57 -9.23 2.96
N LYS A 298 29.23 -8.24 2.34
CA LYS A 298 29.14 -6.83 2.71
C LYS A 298 27.69 -6.33 2.72
N ASP A 299 26.96 -6.60 1.64
CA ASP A 299 25.58 -6.13 1.46
C ASP A 299 24.64 -6.72 2.52
N PHE A 300 24.82 -7.99 2.89
CA PHE A 300 24.05 -8.60 3.99
C PHE A 300 24.32 -7.94 5.34
N ARG A 301 25.58 -7.74 5.68
CA ARG A 301 25.95 -7.11 6.94
C ARG A 301 25.43 -5.68 7.04
N GLU A 302 25.60 -4.88 5.99
CA GLU A 302 25.09 -3.50 5.94
C GLU A 302 23.55 -3.48 5.97
N TYR A 303 22.91 -4.50 5.39
CA TYR A 303 21.47 -4.69 5.49
C TYR A 303 21.01 -4.85 6.95
N VAL A 304 21.62 -5.77 7.69
CA VAL A 304 21.25 -6.03 9.09
C VAL A 304 21.61 -4.86 10.02
N GLN A 305 22.76 -4.21 9.80
CA GLN A 305 23.20 -3.05 10.61
C GLN A 305 22.22 -1.88 10.55
N GLU A 306 21.75 -1.55 9.35
CA GLU A 306 20.75 -0.49 9.20
C GLU A 306 19.40 -0.91 9.80
N PHE A 307 18.96 -2.17 9.61
CA PHE A 307 17.73 -2.65 10.22
C PHE A 307 17.77 -2.59 11.75
N ALA A 308 18.95 -2.82 12.34
CA ALA A 308 19.17 -2.66 13.76
C ALA A 308 19.14 -1.18 14.22
N ASN A 309 19.01 -0.21 13.30
CA ASN A 309 19.14 1.23 13.53
C ASN A 309 20.42 1.60 14.28
N SER A 310 21.48 0.81 14.09
CA SER A 310 22.70 0.98 14.86
C SER A 310 23.84 1.43 13.96
N SER A 311 24.09 2.73 13.96
CA SER A 311 25.24 3.33 13.29
C SER A 311 26.55 3.11 14.05
N THR A 312 26.49 2.55 15.26
CA THR A 312 27.65 2.45 16.19
C THR A 312 27.77 1.10 16.92
N GLU A 313 26.70 0.32 17.06
CA GLU A 313 26.75 -1.00 17.73
C GLU A 313 26.95 -2.12 16.70
N LYS A 314 27.92 -2.99 16.96
CA LYS A 314 28.26 -4.10 16.07
C LYS A 314 27.17 -5.17 16.14
N VAL A 315 26.49 -5.42 15.02
CA VAL A 315 25.58 -6.57 14.86
C VAL A 315 26.33 -7.87 15.14
N LEU A 316 25.81 -8.68 16.07
CA LEU A 316 26.35 -9.98 16.40
C LEU A 316 25.67 -11.08 15.55
N PRO A 317 26.41 -12.07 15.01
CA PRO A 317 25.81 -13.20 14.31
C PRO A 317 24.78 -13.97 15.16
N SER A 318 24.95 -14.03 16.48
CA SER A 318 24.02 -14.72 17.39
C SER A 318 22.64 -14.07 17.43
N ASP A 319 22.51 -12.81 17.01
CA ASP A 319 21.23 -12.11 16.97
C ASP A 319 20.43 -12.46 15.71
N ILE A 320 20.99 -13.20 14.75
CA ILE A 320 20.34 -13.48 13.48
C ILE A 320 19.96 -14.96 13.42
N SER A 321 18.69 -15.25 13.11
CA SER A 321 18.22 -16.62 12.90
C SER A 321 17.57 -16.79 11.53
N ILE A 322 17.79 -17.96 10.94
CA ILE A 322 17.29 -18.36 9.63
C ILE A 322 16.34 -19.53 9.84
N HIS A 323 15.10 -19.37 9.39
CA HIS A 323 14.06 -20.36 9.49
C HIS A 323 13.62 -20.80 8.09
N LEU A 324 13.73 -22.09 7.77
CA LEU A 324 13.26 -22.69 6.54
C LEU A 324 12.24 -23.78 6.85
N SER A 325 11.10 -23.75 6.17
CA SER A 325 10.06 -24.78 6.22
C SER A 325 9.74 -25.24 4.81
N LEU A 326 9.78 -26.55 4.60
CA LEU A 326 9.44 -27.20 3.34
C LEU A 326 8.38 -28.27 3.62
N ARG A 327 7.27 -28.21 2.87
CA ARG A 327 6.21 -29.24 2.93
C ARG A 327 5.92 -29.74 1.53
N LEU A 328 5.91 -31.06 1.38
CA LEU A 328 5.75 -31.73 0.10
C LEU A 328 4.46 -32.53 0.07
N TYR A 329 3.73 -32.40 -1.03
CA TYR A 329 2.48 -33.10 -1.30
C TYR A 329 2.51 -33.72 -2.69
N THR A 330 1.70 -34.75 -2.94
CA THR A 330 1.40 -35.20 -4.29
C THR A 330 0.53 -34.16 -5.02
N THR A 331 0.37 -34.28 -6.34
CA THR A 331 -0.58 -33.45 -7.11
C THR A 331 -2.05 -33.65 -6.70
N SER A 332 -2.40 -34.80 -6.10
CA SER A 332 -3.70 -35.06 -5.50
C SER A 332 -3.86 -34.46 -4.09
N GLY A 333 -2.81 -33.82 -3.55
CA GLY A 333 -2.81 -33.18 -2.24
C GLY A 333 -2.48 -34.10 -1.07
N ALA A 334 -2.10 -35.36 -1.31
CA ALA A 334 -1.67 -36.27 -0.25
C ALA A 334 -0.31 -35.82 0.32
N TYR A 335 -0.17 -35.86 1.63
CA TYR A 335 1.08 -35.49 2.30
C TYR A 335 2.19 -36.50 2.00
N VAL A 336 3.40 -35.99 1.70
CA VAL A 336 4.59 -36.82 1.42
C VAL A 336 5.58 -36.71 2.57
N THR A 337 6.06 -35.50 2.85
CA THR A 337 7.02 -35.24 3.93
C THR A 337 7.11 -33.73 4.23
N SER A 338 7.73 -33.37 5.34
CA SER A 338 8.04 -31.98 5.65
C SER A 338 9.23 -31.85 6.59
N VAL A 339 9.81 -30.66 6.60
CA VAL A 339 10.86 -30.27 7.53
C VAL A 339 10.71 -28.82 7.92
N THR A 340 11.13 -28.53 9.15
CA THR A 340 11.35 -27.18 9.63
C THR A 340 12.77 -27.12 10.21
N SER A 341 13.57 -26.19 9.71
CA SER A 341 14.96 -25.97 10.09
C SER A 341 15.10 -24.57 10.63
N GLU A 342 15.70 -24.45 11.80
CA GLU A 342 16.14 -23.18 12.37
C GLU A 342 17.66 -23.23 12.55
N THR A 343 18.34 -22.21 12.04
CA THR A 343 19.80 -22.12 12.04
C THR A 343 20.20 -20.72 12.50
N SER A 344 21.01 -20.64 13.55
CA SER A 344 21.62 -19.37 13.97
C SER A 344 22.68 -18.94 12.96
N CYS A 345 22.79 -17.65 12.67
CA CYS A 345 23.87 -17.12 11.84
C CYS A 345 25.25 -17.28 12.50
N SER A 346 25.32 -17.62 13.78
CA SER A 346 26.55 -18.02 14.47
C SER A 346 26.84 -19.53 14.44
N ASP A 347 26.11 -20.31 13.62
CA ASP A 347 26.34 -21.75 13.48
C ASP A 347 27.74 -22.00 12.88
N SER A 348 28.50 -22.91 13.51
CA SER A 348 29.87 -23.23 13.14
C SER A 348 30.01 -23.86 11.75
N HIS A 349 28.92 -24.37 11.17
CA HIS A 349 28.91 -24.93 9.82
C HIS A 349 28.97 -23.87 8.71
N PHE A 350 28.65 -22.61 9.01
CA PHE A 350 28.88 -21.52 8.07
C PHE A 350 30.37 -21.27 7.87
N LEU A 351 30.74 -20.75 6.70
CA LEU A 351 32.13 -20.39 6.38
C LEU A 351 32.66 -19.37 7.39
N ASN A 352 33.77 -19.69 8.03
CA ASN A 352 34.37 -18.92 9.12
C ASN A 352 33.47 -18.77 10.36
N GLY A 353 32.56 -19.73 10.58
CA GLY A 353 31.73 -19.84 11.77
C GLY A 353 30.62 -18.79 11.89
N ASN A 354 30.31 -18.07 10.80
CA ASN A 354 29.13 -17.20 10.76
C ASN A 354 28.62 -16.92 9.35
N CYS A 355 27.37 -16.46 9.27
CA CYS A 355 26.69 -16.15 8.02
C CYS A 355 26.75 -14.68 7.58
N LEU A 356 27.38 -13.78 8.37
CA LEU A 356 27.43 -12.34 8.10
C LEU A 356 28.56 -11.97 7.13
N GLU A 357 29.73 -12.56 7.31
CA GLU A 357 30.97 -12.04 6.74
C GLU A 357 31.15 -12.39 5.25
N ASN A 358 30.96 -13.66 4.89
CA ASN A 358 31.28 -14.20 3.57
C ASN A 358 30.01 -14.62 2.83
N PRO A 359 29.87 -14.30 1.52
CA PRO A 359 28.80 -14.85 0.70
C PRO A 359 28.84 -16.37 0.71
N GLN A 360 27.69 -16.99 0.98
CA GLN A 360 27.55 -18.43 1.10
C GLN A 360 26.11 -18.88 0.86
N THR A 361 25.94 -20.18 0.65
CA THR A 361 24.67 -20.83 0.37
C THR A 361 24.32 -21.78 1.51
N PHE A 362 23.15 -21.58 2.10
CA PHE A 362 22.50 -22.53 3.01
C PHE A 362 21.47 -23.33 2.22
N PHE A 363 21.73 -24.62 1.99
CA PHE A 363 20.88 -25.49 1.19
C PHE A 363 20.21 -26.56 2.05
N LEU A 364 18.87 -26.55 2.08
CA LEU A 364 18.06 -27.60 2.68
C LEU A 364 17.69 -28.62 1.60
N LYS A 365 18.50 -29.67 1.50
CA LYS A 365 18.38 -30.73 0.50
C LYS A 365 17.34 -31.75 0.93
N TRP A 366 16.48 -32.16 0.00
CA TRP A 366 15.58 -33.29 0.17
C TRP A 366 16.18 -34.54 -0.50
N ASN A 367 16.27 -35.64 0.24
CA ASN A 367 16.81 -36.92 -0.26
C ASN A 367 15.78 -37.75 -1.05
N LEU A 368 14.60 -37.19 -1.34
CA LEU A 368 13.54 -37.82 -2.13
C LEU A 368 12.85 -39.00 -1.44
N MET A 369 12.94 -39.09 -0.11
CA MET A 369 12.14 -40.01 0.70
C MET A 369 10.88 -39.33 1.27
N ALA A 370 9.80 -40.10 1.37
CA ALA A 370 8.62 -39.74 2.13
C ALA A 370 8.86 -39.92 3.64
N ASN A 371 7.91 -39.48 4.46
CA ASN A 371 8.02 -39.50 5.93
C ASN A 371 8.13 -40.92 6.52
N ASP A 372 7.61 -41.93 5.81
CA ASP A 372 7.74 -43.35 6.15
C ASP A 372 9.06 -43.98 5.67
N ARG A 373 9.98 -43.15 5.13
CA ARG A 373 11.25 -43.54 4.51
C ARG A 373 11.10 -44.35 3.21
N SER A 374 9.91 -44.44 2.64
CA SER A 374 9.77 -44.95 1.27
C SER A 374 10.34 -43.95 0.27
N ILE A 375 10.97 -44.45 -0.79
CA ILE A 375 11.42 -43.61 -1.90
C ILE A 375 10.19 -43.14 -2.68
N VAL A 376 10.11 -41.84 -2.97
CA VAL A 376 8.99 -41.31 -3.73
C VAL A 376 8.98 -41.79 -5.19
N ALA A 377 7.79 -41.93 -5.76
CA ALA A 377 7.63 -42.35 -7.15
C ALA A 377 8.06 -41.25 -8.14
N THR A 378 8.34 -41.65 -9.38
CA THR A 378 8.41 -40.69 -10.50
C THR A 378 7.08 -39.95 -10.62
N GLY A 379 7.11 -38.63 -10.69
CA GLY A 379 5.89 -37.82 -10.77
C GLY A 379 6.11 -36.36 -10.40
N ALA A 380 5.02 -35.60 -10.34
CA ALA A 380 5.02 -34.22 -9.90
C ALA A 380 4.57 -34.11 -8.43
N TYR A 381 5.18 -33.17 -7.71
CA TYR A 381 4.95 -32.91 -6.29
C TYR A 381 4.73 -31.42 -6.08
N LEU A 382 3.86 -31.07 -5.14
CA LEU A 382 3.63 -29.68 -4.73
C LEU A 382 4.53 -29.37 -3.54
N ALA A 383 5.48 -28.45 -3.73
CA ALA A 383 6.40 -27.97 -2.71
C ALA A 383 5.93 -26.62 -2.18
N LYS A 384 5.52 -26.58 -0.91
CA LYS A 384 5.24 -25.34 -0.19
C LYS A 384 6.49 -24.94 0.59
N ILE A 385 7.05 -23.80 0.23
CA ILE A 385 8.31 -23.30 0.79
C ILE A 385 8.01 -22.05 1.61
N PHE A 386 8.56 -21.97 2.81
CA PHE A 386 8.50 -20.79 3.66
C PHE A 386 9.87 -20.54 4.27
N ALA A 387 10.44 -19.38 4.00
CA ALA A 387 11.73 -18.95 4.51
C ALA A 387 11.57 -17.63 5.28
N THR A 388 12.27 -17.48 6.39
CA THR A 388 12.27 -16.25 7.20
C THR A 388 13.65 -16.03 7.79
N ILE A 389 14.14 -14.80 7.73
CA ILE A 389 15.33 -14.37 8.46
C ILE A 389 14.87 -13.38 9.52
N ARG A 390 15.37 -13.53 10.76
CA ARG A 390 15.07 -12.66 11.88
C ARG A 390 16.33 -12.03 12.43
N TYR A 391 16.20 -10.82 12.96
CA TYR A 391 17.19 -10.17 13.81
C TYR A 391 16.53 -9.93 15.16
N LYS A 392 17.03 -10.62 16.19
CA LYS A 392 16.36 -10.78 17.48
C LYS A 392 14.92 -11.26 17.23
N ASP A 393 13.92 -10.59 17.79
CA ASP A 393 12.51 -10.96 17.62
C ASP A 393 11.85 -10.36 16.36
N LYS A 394 12.60 -9.58 15.57
CA LYS A 394 12.05 -8.86 14.41
C LYS A 394 12.32 -9.61 13.12
N VAL A 395 11.31 -9.68 12.25
CA VAL A 395 11.45 -10.28 10.91
C VAL A 395 12.23 -9.33 10.00
N LEU A 396 13.44 -9.76 9.60
CA LEU A 396 14.29 -9.06 8.62
C LEU A 396 13.78 -9.27 7.20
N TRP A 397 13.38 -10.51 6.91
CA TRP A 397 12.94 -10.93 5.59
C TRP A 397 12.06 -12.18 5.71
N LYS A 398 11.11 -12.32 4.79
CA LYS A 398 10.30 -13.52 4.61
C LYS A 398 10.11 -13.77 3.12
N SER A 399 10.13 -15.03 2.70
CA SER A 399 9.70 -15.40 1.35
C SER A 399 8.19 -15.17 1.20
N ASP A 400 7.72 -14.75 0.03
CA ASP A 400 6.32 -14.42 -0.22
C ASP A 400 5.35 -15.49 0.31
N SER A 401 4.42 -15.04 1.15
CA SER A 401 3.44 -15.87 1.87
C SER A 401 2.06 -15.85 1.23
N GLY A 402 1.99 -15.72 -0.10
CA GLY A 402 0.73 -15.67 -0.86
C GLY A 402 0.06 -17.04 -1.04
N LYS A 403 -1.20 -17.03 -1.48
CA LYS A 403 -1.99 -18.25 -1.83
C LYS A 403 -1.34 -19.12 -2.92
N ASN A 404 -0.27 -18.65 -3.57
CA ASN A 404 0.46 -19.32 -4.65
C ASN A 404 1.91 -19.71 -4.29
N ALA A 405 2.31 -19.75 -3.01
CA ALA A 405 3.68 -20.17 -2.59
C ALA A 405 3.97 -21.67 -2.78
N ALA A 406 3.17 -22.37 -3.61
CA ALA A 406 3.37 -23.77 -3.97
C ALA A 406 4.04 -23.85 -5.33
N GLN A 407 5.19 -24.51 -5.40
CA GLN A 407 5.88 -24.82 -6.65
C GLN A 407 5.64 -26.27 -7.04
N ILE A 408 5.77 -26.58 -8.33
CA ILE A 408 5.70 -27.95 -8.81
C ILE A 408 7.13 -28.48 -8.98
N TRP A 409 7.46 -29.56 -8.29
CA TRP A 409 8.72 -30.28 -8.41
C TRP A 409 8.49 -31.63 -9.10
N GLY A 410 9.17 -31.85 -10.22
CA GLY A 410 9.21 -33.11 -10.92
C GLY A 410 10.30 -34.02 -10.38
N VAL A 411 9.97 -35.27 -10.11
CA VAL A 411 10.93 -36.32 -9.77
C VAL A 411 10.92 -37.34 -10.91
N LYS A 412 12.10 -37.63 -11.45
CA LYS A 412 12.28 -38.66 -12.49
C LYS A 412 13.29 -39.71 -12.04
N ARG A 413 12.87 -40.96 -11.91
CA ARG A 413 13.79 -42.08 -11.68
C ARG A 413 14.44 -42.49 -13.00
N ASN A 414 15.76 -42.59 -12.99
CA ASN A 414 16.52 -43.17 -14.09
C ASN A 414 16.83 -44.63 -13.73
N LEU A 415 15.95 -45.53 -14.17
CA LEU A 415 16.15 -46.98 -14.06
C LEU A 415 17.10 -47.38 -15.20
N LYS A 416 18.40 -47.48 -14.90
CA LYS A 416 19.39 -47.99 -15.85
C LYS A 416 20.29 -48.99 -15.18
#